data_AF-A0A7V3VVT4-F1
#
_entry.id   AF-A0A7V3VVT4-F1
#
_cell.length_a   1.000
_cell.length_b   1.000
_cell.length_c   1.000
_cell.angle_alpha   90.00
_cell.angle_beta   90.00
_cell.angle_gamma   90.00
#
_symmetry.space_group_name_H-M   'P 1'
#
loop_
_entity.id
_entity.type
_entity.pdbx_description
1 polymer ?
#
loop_
_entity_poly.entity_id
_entity_poly.type
_entity_poly.pdbx_seq_one_letter_code
_entity_poly.pdbx_strand_id
1 'polypeptide(L)'
;MGDIAERPGLPGARWQYGSTDGLGYYEMLQMCEDLGAKPLLVINAAMSHGDEAIIHYNDPNAQFPGFLNEALNAIKFANESENNKWGEKRIKEGHPKPFNLEYFEVGNEDGDFPYYAAR
;
A
#
# COMPACT_ATOMS: atom_id res chain seq x y z
N MET A 1 -7.46 5.28 -3.03
CA MET A 1 -7.71 5.21 -4.50
C MET A 1 -9.20 5.36 -4.73
N GLY A 2 -9.62 5.69 -5.96
CA GLY A 2 -11.00 6.08 -6.24
C GLY A 2 -11.24 7.57 -6.01
N ASP A 3 -12.51 7.97 -6.09
CA ASP A 3 -12.95 9.35 -5.95
C ASP A 3 -12.40 9.98 -4.67
N ILE A 4 -11.69 11.10 -4.83
CA ILE A 4 -11.04 11.82 -3.73
C ILE A 4 -12.09 12.30 -2.71
N ALA A 5 -13.29 12.66 -3.16
CA ALA A 5 -14.36 13.14 -2.28
C ALA A 5 -14.89 12.05 -1.33
N GLU A 6 -14.71 10.77 -1.68
CA GLU A 6 -15.20 9.61 -0.92
C GLU A 6 -14.12 8.99 -0.04
N ARG A 7 -12.89 9.53 -0.04
CA ARG A 7 -11.79 8.97 0.77
C ARG A 7 -12.00 9.33 2.24
N PRO A 8 -11.98 8.35 3.17
CA PRO A 8 -12.24 8.60 4.58
C PRO A 8 -11.11 9.36 5.28
N GLY A 9 -9.90 9.35 4.70
CA GLY A 9 -8.69 9.87 5.35
C GLY A 9 -8.29 9.04 6.57
N LEU A 10 -7.28 9.55 7.28
CA LEU A 10 -6.79 8.99 8.54
C LEU A 10 -6.75 10.07 9.62
N PRO A 11 -7.85 10.32 10.35
CA PRO A 11 -7.83 11.21 11.50
C PRO A 11 -6.98 10.59 12.61
N GLY A 12 -6.04 11.37 13.17
CA GLY A 12 -5.13 10.88 14.20
C GLY A 12 -3.95 10.06 13.66
N ALA A 13 -3.42 10.43 12.48
CA ALA A 13 -2.19 9.83 11.99
C ALA A 13 -1.03 10.07 12.97
N ARG A 14 0.01 9.24 12.84
CA ARG A 14 1.12 9.11 13.80
C ARG A 14 1.83 10.42 14.13
N TRP A 15 1.83 11.36 13.21
CA TRP A 15 2.49 12.67 13.34
C TRP A 15 1.60 13.75 13.98
N GLN A 16 0.56 13.35 14.71
CA GLN A 16 -0.33 14.24 15.47
C GLN A 16 -1.15 15.22 14.60
N TYR A 17 -1.30 14.91 13.31
CA TYR A 17 -2.25 15.56 12.41
C TYR A 17 -2.96 14.52 11.55
N GLY A 18 -4.14 14.85 11.03
CA GLY A 18 -4.90 13.96 10.15
C GLY A 18 -4.36 13.96 8.72
N SER A 19 -4.43 12.81 8.05
CA SER A 19 -4.29 12.73 6.59
C SER A 19 -5.67 12.78 5.95
N THR A 20 -5.81 13.51 4.84
CA THR A 20 -7.03 13.45 4.01
C THR A 20 -7.00 12.29 3.02
N ASP A 21 -5.83 11.68 2.82
CA ASP A 21 -5.53 10.72 1.75
C ASP A 21 -5.87 11.24 0.33
N GLY A 22 -5.89 12.57 0.16
CA GLY A 22 -6.00 13.22 -1.15
C GLY A 22 -4.78 12.93 -2.04
N LEU A 23 -3.58 12.94 -1.44
CA LEU A 23 -2.38 12.38 -2.05
C LEU A 23 -2.28 10.91 -1.64
N GLY A 24 -2.85 10.03 -2.46
CA GLY A 24 -2.89 8.59 -2.22
C GLY A 24 -1.89 7.82 -3.07
N TYR A 25 -2.02 6.49 -3.05
CA TYR A 25 -1.12 5.57 -3.77
C TYR A 25 -1.01 5.87 -5.27
N TYR A 26 -2.14 6.09 -5.95
CA TYR A 26 -2.16 6.39 -7.38
C TYR A 26 -1.45 7.72 -7.69
N GLU A 27 -1.76 8.77 -6.91
CA GLU A 27 -1.18 10.09 -7.12
C GLU A 27 0.33 10.09 -6.87
N MET A 28 0.82 9.31 -5.89
CA MET A 28 2.26 9.13 -5.65
C MET A 28 2.97 8.41 -6.81
N LEU A 29 2.35 7.36 -7.38
CA LEU A 29 2.90 6.67 -8.55
C LEU A 29 2.95 7.58 -9.78
N GLN A 30 1.88 8.33 -10.05
CA GLN A 30 1.86 9.31 -11.15
C GLN A 30 2.91 10.39 -10.95
N MET A 31 3.06 10.91 -9.72
CA MET A 31 4.09 11.90 -9.40
C MET A 31 5.50 11.35 -9.66
N CYS A 32 5.78 10.09 -9.35
CA CYS A 32 7.05 9.47 -9.73
C CYS A 32 7.26 9.44 -11.25
N GLU A 33 6.24 9.07 -12.02
CA GLU A 33 6.30 9.08 -13.50
C GLU A 33 6.58 10.48 -14.05
N ASP A 34 5.84 11.49 -13.55
CA ASP A 34 5.98 12.88 -13.98
C ASP A 34 7.36 13.46 -13.67
N LEU A 35 7.98 13.01 -12.56
CA LEU A 35 9.32 13.41 -12.14
C LEU A 35 10.44 12.57 -12.79
N GLY A 36 10.11 11.51 -13.54
CA GLY A 36 11.08 10.54 -14.04
C GLY A 36 11.77 9.74 -12.93
N ALA A 37 11.15 9.63 -11.76
CA ALA A 37 11.64 8.89 -10.61
C ALA A 37 11.10 7.44 -10.61
N LYS A 38 11.83 6.54 -9.95
CA LYS A 38 11.32 5.19 -9.67
C LYS A 38 10.61 5.16 -8.32
N PRO A 39 9.37 4.63 -8.24
CA PRO A 39 8.69 4.47 -6.96
C PRO A 39 9.33 3.34 -6.13
N LEU A 40 9.38 3.53 -4.81
CA LEU A 40 9.65 2.50 -3.82
C LEU A 40 8.43 2.42 -2.90
N LEU A 41 7.72 1.29 -2.96
CA LEU A 41 6.52 1.08 -2.15
C LEU A 41 6.89 0.58 -0.76
N VAL A 42 6.58 1.33 0.28
CA VAL A 42 6.64 0.84 1.66
C VAL A 42 5.35 0.07 1.97
N ILE A 43 5.47 -1.22 2.26
CA ILE A 43 4.33 -2.07 2.67
C ILE A 43 4.25 -2.13 4.19
N ASN A 44 3.04 -2.07 4.74
CA ASN A 44 2.81 -2.19 6.17
C ASN A 44 3.15 -3.63 6.61
N ALA A 45 4.17 -3.78 7.45
CA ALA A 45 4.57 -5.05 8.04
C ALA A 45 3.66 -5.48 9.20
N ALA A 46 2.35 -5.20 9.12
CA ALA A 46 1.35 -5.48 10.15
C ALA A 46 1.76 -5.02 11.57
N MET A 47 2.45 -3.88 11.65
CA MET A 47 2.99 -3.29 12.88
C MET A 47 2.96 -1.76 12.81
N SER A 48 2.96 -1.14 13.98
CA SER A 48 3.21 0.29 14.18
C SER A 48 3.85 0.49 15.56
N HIS A 49 4.42 1.66 15.88
CA HIS A 49 5.01 1.80 17.22
C HIS A 49 3.89 1.79 18.28
N GLY A 50 3.82 0.75 19.08
CA GLY A 50 2.80 0.58 20.12
C GLY A 50 1.55 -0.20 19.71
N ASP A 51 1.47 -0.74 18.49
CA ASP A 51 0.41 -1.67 18.09
C ASP A 51 0.92 -2.68 17.06
N GLU A 52 0.46 -3.93 17.14
CA GLU A 52 0.85 -4.98 16.20
C GLU A 52 -0.30 -5.97 15.94
N ALA A 53 -0.38 -6.43 14.69
CA ALA A 53 -1.32 -7.47 14.33
C ALA A 53 -0.82 -8.83 14.84
N ILE A 54 -1.75 -9.63 15.36
CA ILE A 54 -1.46 -11.03 15.69
C ILE A 54 -1.31 -11.83 14.38
N ILE A 55 -0.21 -12.57 14.27
CA ILE A 55 0.12 -13.37 13.08
C ILE A 55 -0.59 -14.72 13.16
N HIS A 56 -1.63 -14.92 12.33
CA HIS A 56 -2.23 -16.22 12.08
C HIS A 56 -2.43 -16.41 10.58
N TYR A 57 -1.47 -17.06 9.92
CA TYR A 57 -1.44 -17.22 8.46
C TYR A 57 -2.69 -17.90 7.86
N ASN A 58 -3.29 -18.85 8.60
CA ASN A 58 -4.40 -19.66 8.10
C ASN A 58 -5.77 -19.26 8.68
N ASP A 59 -5.82 -18.22 9.52
CA ASP A 59 -7.08 -17.72 10.06
C ASP A 59 -7.59 -16.58 9.17
N PRO A 60 -8.68 -16.77 8.41
CA PRO A 60 -9.24 -15.72 7.56
C PRO A 60 -9.81 -14.54 8.37
N ASN A 61 -9.99 -14.69 9.69
CA ASN A 61 -10.43 -13.61 10.58
C ASN A 61 -9.25 -12.86 11.21
N ALA A 62 -8.01 -13.32 11.01
CA ALA A 62 -6.84 -12.61 11.49
C ALA A 62 -6.54 -11.38 10.64
N GLN A 63 -5.90 -10.39 11.26
CA GLN A 63 -5.57 -9.13 10.61
C GLN A 63 -4.42 -9.29 9.59
N PHE A 64 -3.44 -10.15 9.89
CA PHE A 64 -2.24 -10.31 9.08
C PHE A 64 -2.50 -10.68 7.60
N PRO A 65 -3.36 -11.66 7.27
CA PRO A 65 -3.74 -11.92 5.88
C PRO A 65 -4.32 -10.71 5.14
N GLY A 66 -4.98 -9.78 5.85
CA GLY A 66 -5.46 -8.52 5.30
C GLY A 66 -4.32 -7.65 4.79
N PHE A 67 -3.33 -7.37 5.64
CA PHE A 67 -2.13 -6.58 5.29
C PHE A 67 -1.35 -7.20 4.12
N LEU A 68 -1.17 -8.53 4.13
CA LEU A 68 -0.50 -9.23 3.02
C LEU A 68 -1.27 -9.06 1.70
N ASN A 69 -2.60 -9.21 1.73
CA ASN A 69 -3.42 -9.02 0.54
C ASN A 69 -3.38 -7.57 0.05
N GLU A 70 -3.36 -6.58 0.93
CA GLU A 70 -3.20 -5.16 0.55
C GLU A 70 -1.88 -4.92 -0.18
N ALA A 71 -0.77 -5.43 0.35
CA ALA A 71 0.54 -5.35 -0.30
C ALA A 71 0.54 -6.00 -1.70
N LEU A 72 0.02 -7.23 -1.80
CA LEU A 72 -0.08 -7.95 -3.08
C LEU A 72 -0.97 -7.20 -4.07
N ASN A 73 -2.09 -6.65 -3.63
CA ASN A 73 -3.01 -5.90 -4.46
C ASN A 73 -2.39 -4.57 -4.95
N ALA A 74 -1.61 -3.89 -4.13
CA ALA A 74 -0.89 -2.67 -4.52
C ALA A 74 0.14 -2.96 -5.62
N ILE A 75 0.90 -4.05 -5.49
CA ILE A 75 1.86 -4.51 -6.51
C ILE A 75 1.13 -4.89 -7.80
N LYS A 76 0.03 -5.64 -7.70
CA LYS A 76 -0.78 -6.04 -8.87
C LYS A 76 -1.38 -4.84 -9.59
N PHE A 77 -1.89 -3.85 -8.85
CA PHE A 77 -2.38 -2.60 -9.43
C PHE A 77 -1.31 -1.88 -10.24
N ALA A 78 -0.09 -1.78 -9.71
CA ALA A 78 1.00 -1.11 -10.42
C ALA A 78 1.46 -1.87 -11.67
N ASN A 79 1.44 -3.21 -11.67
CA ASN A 79 2.18 -4.02 -12.63
C ASN A 79 1.35 -4.94 -13.55
N GLU A 80 0.12 -5.31 -13.18
CA GLU A 80 -0.67 -6.26 -13.99
C GLU A 80 -1.11 -5.65 -15.34
N SER A 81 -1.26 -6.54 -16.33
CA SER A 81 -1.79 -6.19 -17.65
C SER A 81 -3.29 -5.93 -17.63
N GLU A 82 -3.79 -5.33 -18.71
CA GLU A 82 -5.20 -4.96 -18.92
C GLU A 82 -6.23 -6.10 -18.81
N ASN A 83 -5.80 -7.37 -18.91
CA ASN A 83 -6.69 -8.54 -18.83
C ASN A 83 -6.82 -9.12 -17.40
N ASN A 84 -6.31 -8.41 -16.39
CA ASN A 84 -6.40 -8.82 -15.00
C ASN A 84 -7.16 -7.77 -14.18
N LYS A 85 -7.84 -8.22 -13.11
CA LYS A 85 -8.66 -7.38 -12.23
C LYS A 85 -7.98 -6.06 -11.82
N TRP A 86 -6.70 -6.09 -11.45
CA TRP A 86 -6.02 -4.89 -10.96
C TRP A 86 -5.51 -3.99 -12.09
N GLY A 87 -5.13 -4.56 -13.24
CA GLY A 87 -4.85 -3.80 -14.45
C GLY A 87 -6.09 -3.08 -14.98
N GLU A 88 -7.23 -3.76 -15.04
CA GLU A 88 -8.54 -3.16 -15.37
C GLU A 88 -8.89 -2.01 -14.41
N LYS A 89 -8.66 -2.20 -13.11
CA LYS A 89 -8.87 -1.13 -12.12
C LYS A 89 -7.96 0.07 -12.40
N ARG A 90 -6.67 -0.12 -12.65
CA ARG A 90 -5.72 0.95 -12.97
C ARG A 90 -6.15 1.73 -14.23
N ILE A 91 -6.57 1.03 -15.28
CA ILE A 91 -7.13 1.62 -16.51
C ILE A 91 -8.34 2.49 -16.19
N LYS A 92 -9.28 1.98 -15.38
CA LYS A 92 -10.50 2.69 -14.99
C LYS A 92 -10.21 3.97 -14.19
N GLU A 93 -9.14 3.96 -13.41
CA GLU A 93 -8.67 5.12 -12.64
C GLU A 93 -7.88 6.13 -13.51
N GLY A 94 -7.71 5.84 -14.81
CA GLY A 94 -7.16 6.77 -15.80
C GLY A 94 -5.75 6.47 -16.28
N HIS A 95 -5.13 5.36 -15.87
CA HIS A 95 -3.77 5.01 -16.26
C HIS A 95 -3.68 3.64 -16.94
N PRO A 96 -3.65 3.59 -18.28
CA PRO A 96 -3.66 2.31 -18.98
C PRO A 96 -2.38 1.49 -18.82
N LYS A 97 -1.22 2.15 -18.76
CA LYS A 97 0.07 1.48 -18.77
C LYS A 97 0.46 1.03 -17.35
N PRO A 98 1.21 -0.05 -17.18
CA PRO A 98 1.80 -0.36 -15.88
C PRO A 98 2.75 0.76 -15.43
N PHE A 99 2.79 1.03 -14.11
CA PHE A 99 3.73 1.96 -13.50
C PHE A 99 5.15 1.37 -13.38
N ASN A 100 5.31 0.06 -13.62
CA ASN A 100 6.58 -0.66 -13.54
C ASN A 100 7.25 -0.50 -12.17
N LEU A 101 6.51 -0.82 -11.10
CA LEU A 101 7.02 -0.83 -9.73
C LEU A 101 8.04 -1.96 -9.58
N GLU A 102 9.30 -1.59 -9.35
CA GLU A 102 10.45 -2.50 -9.21
C GLU A 102 10.86 -2.74 -7.75
N TYR A 103 10.60 -1.77 -6.88
CA TYR A 103 11.10 -1.77 -5.50
C TYR A 103 9.96 -1.71 -4.50
N PHE A 104 10.11 -2.48 -3.43
CA PHE A 104 9.30 -2.35 -2.24
C PHE A 104 10.16 -2.55 -1.00
N GLU A 105 9.75 -1.92 0.09
CA GLU A 105 10.32 -2.04 1.43
C GLU A 105 9.26 -2.63 2.34
N VAL A 106 9.65 -3.59 3.17
CA VAL A 106 8.76 -4.23 4.14
C VAL A 106 8.92 -3.52 5.47
N GLY A 107 7.89 -2.79 5.91
CA GLY A 107 7.92 -2.09 7.19
C GLY A 107 8.71 -0.78 7.17
N ASN A 108 8.98 -0.25 8.36
CA ASN A 108 9.72 1.00 8.60
C ASN A 108 10.40 0.94 9.96
N GLU A 109 11.75 1.00 9.98
CA GLU A 109 12.56 1.02 11.22
C GLU A 109 12.31 -0.16 12.17
N ASP A 110 11.97 -1.33 11.62
CA ASP A 110 11.52 -2.47 12.42
C ASP A 110 12.65 -3.31 13.05
N GLY A 111 13.91 -2.90 12.91
CA GLY A 111 15.09 -3.69 13.30
C GLY A 111 15.14 -4.11 14.77
N ASP A 112 14.54 -3.32 15.66
CA ASP A 112 14.49 -3.59 17.09
C ASP A 112 13.20 -4.31 17.54
N PHE A 113 12.26 -4.56 16.63
CA PHE A 113 11.00 -5.22 16.96
C PHE A 113 11.18 -6.73 16.93
N PRO A 114 11.02 -7.43 18.07
CA PRO A 114 11.37 -8.85 18.19
C PRO A 114 10.54 -9.78 17.29
N TYR A 115 9.40 -9.29 16.78
CA TYR A 115 8.47 -10.07 15.97
C TYR A 115 8.63 -9.81 14.46
N TYR A 116 9.44 -8.83 14.04
CA TYR A 116 9.55 -8.44 12.61
C TYR A 116 9.90 -9.63 11.71
N ALA A 117 10.83 -10.49 12.13
CA ALA A 117 11.27 -11.65 11.36
C ALA A 117 10.17 -12.70 11.07
N ALA A 118 9.07 -12.70 11.82
CA ALA A 118 7.98 -13.65 11.65
C ALA A 118 6.89 -13.17 10.67
N ARG A 119 7.02 -11.95 10.14
CA ARG A 119 6.07 -11.27 9.25
C ARG A 119 6.56 -11.32 7.80
#